data_AF-A0A2A6B5Z2-F1
#
_entry.id   AF-A0A2A6B5Z2-F1
#
_cell.length_a   1.000
_cell.length_b   1.000
_cell.length_c   1.000
_cell.angle_alpha   90.00
_cell.angle_beta   90.00
_cell.angle_gamma   90.00
#
_symmetry.space_group_name_H-M   'P 1'
#
loop_
_entity.id
_entity.type
_entity.pdbx_description
1 polymer ?
#
loop_
_entity_poly.entity_id
_entity_poly.type
_entity_poly.pdbx_seq_one_letter_code
_entity_poly.pdbx_strand_id
1 'polypeptide(L)'
;MGNKLFQSMLLIILLSLVTSAQAWRTAYASVEGTVVCDSKNGHSKALLSDVTIQLWEWDAWPLKNDMLNKTKTTKDGEFSITGSSSEMWGDDFFIEIKVPCSGTDIQKCDSRATMCINPNCEWYKLFSFSLPSMLLIGLLLLATSVQPGTEYVTVTGNIICNAGRLNNVRVLLSKVNVQLREYDNWPLTDDVLNNTKTDSAGNFIISGSSSEWYGNTFFIEIKVPCWEPLTAKCNSMAEMCTSTDCEYFVKLFIEDDFEYEDEKGKKLKDLGDFNVVEDLKDKVSKRYSMFPAGDVTFKVEKKVQQMVLTTILLLQRIILISIVHKKWESEKYFGERRWKMFSFSLPSMQLIGLLLLATSVQSGTEYVTVRGTIVCDSARYKHFGASTLLPHANIQLKEHDTWPFTDDVINTTITDTNGDFNITGSSDESWGNKFFIEIKIPCWNPVTAMCHHVAQMCTNRNCEYFVKKSIPDEMKYEEETNEAKMIYDIRVFNLINSKADERYSMCP
;
A
#
# COMPACT_ATOMS: atom_id res chain seq x y z
N MET A 1 15.96 -11.15 -53.48
CA MET A 1 15.22 -10.83 -52.24
C MET A 1 16.10 -10.75 -50.99
N GLY A 2 17.28 -11.40 -50.92
CA GLY A 2 18.13 -11.40 -49.71
C GLY A 2 18.69 -10.03 -49.25
N ASN A 3 19.07 -9.15 -50.17
CA ASN A 3 19.74 -7.89 -49.79
C ASN A 3 18.82 -6.87 -49.10
N LYS A 4 17.51 -6.88 -49.39
CA LYS A 4 16.55 -5.96 -48.76
C LYS A 4 16.24 -6.37 -47.31
N LEU A 5 16.12 -7.68 -47.05
CA LEU A 5 15.93 -8.22 -45.70
C LEU A 5 17.15 -7.94 -44.81
N PHE A 6 18.36 -8.11 -45.34
CA PHE A 6 19.58 -7.81 -44.59
C PHE A 6 19.72 -6.32 -44.26
N GLN A 7 19.39 -5.43 -45.20
CA GLN A 7 19.38 -3.99 -44.94
C GLN A 7 18.34 -3.57 -43.89
N SER A 8 17.12 -4.11 -43.95
CA SER A 8 16.09 -3.82 -42.94
C SER A 8 16.49 -4.31 -41.55
N MET A 9 17.11 -5.50 -41.45
CA MET A 9 17.56 -6.04 -40.17
C MET A 9 18.71 -5.22 -39.57
N LEU A 10 19.67 -4.81 -40.39
CA LEU A 10 20.78 -3.95 -39.97
C LEU A 10 20.28 -2.58 -39.50
N LEU A 11 19.29 -2.00 -40.20
CA LEU A 11 18.68 -0.73 -39.84
C LEU A 11 17.97 -0.81 -38.48
N ILE A 12 17.22 -1.88 -38.21
CA ILE A 12 16.55 -2.11 -36.93
C ILE A 12 17.57 -2.28 -35.79
N ILE A 13 18.66 -3.02 -36.03
CA ILE A 13 19.74 -3.17 -35.04
C ILE A 13 20.41 -1.82 -34.76
N LEU A 14 20.71 -1.03 -35.79
CA LEU A 14 21.26 0.32 -35.64
C LEU A 14 20.30 1.28 -34.92
N LEU A 15 19.00 1.24 -35.24
CA LEU A 15 17.98 2.02 -34.54
C LEU A 15 17.87 1.62 -33.05
N SER A 16 17.94 0.32 -32.74
CA SER A 16 17.95 -0.15 -31.34
C SER A 16 19.21 0.29 -30.56
N LEU A 17 20.37 0.33 -31.22
CA LEU A 17 21.62 0.80 -30.63
C LEU A 17 21.62 2.32 -30.38
N VAL A 18 20.96 3.09 -31.25
CA VAL A 18 20.82 4.55 -31.08
C VAL A 18 19.80 4.89 -29.98
N THR A 19 18.73 4.10 -29.82
CA THR A 19 17.79 4.27 -28.69
C THR A 19 18.39 3.84 -27.35
N SER A 20 19.44 3.01 -27.35
CA SER A 20 20.19 2.64 -26.14
C SER A 20 21.35 3.57 -25.80
N ALA A 21 21.49 4.72 -26.48
CA ALA A 21 22.29 5.83 -25.97
C ALA A 21 21.56 6.42 -24.75
N GLN A 22 21.56 5.65 -23.66
CA GLN A 22 20.93 6.00 -22.40
C GLN A 22 21.54 7.32 -21.93
N ALA A 23 20.67 8.29 -21.66
CA ALA A 23 21.07 9.52 -21.03
C ALA A 23 21.74 9.16 -19.70
N TRP A 24 23.01 9.50 -19.54
CA TRP A 24 23.68 9.44 -18.25
C TRP A 24 22.87 10.35 -17.33
N ARG A 25 22.15 9.76 -16.38
CA ARG A 25 21.41 10.54 -15.39
C ARG A 25 22.44 11.01 -14.38
N THR A 26 22.49 12.32 -14.18
CA THR A 26 23.19 12.87 -13.02
C THR A 26 22.12 13.12 -11.98
N ALA A 27 22.18 12.37 -10.88
CA ALA A 27 21.31 12.62 -9.73
C ALA A 27 22.01 13.50 -8.72
N TYR A 28 21.21 14.27 -7.99
CA TYR A 28 21.66 15.19 -6.96
C TYR A 28 20.91 14.88 -5.68
N ALA A 29 21.63 14.82 -4.56
CA ALA A 29 21.07 14.68 -3.23
C ALA A 29 21.49 15.87 -2.37
N SER A 30 20.53 16.41 -1.61
CA SER A 30 20.76 17.45 -0.60
C SER A 30 20.05 17.04 0.67
N VAL A 31 20.79 16.97 1.78
CA VAL A 31 20.25 16.61 3.09
C VAL A 31 20.62 17.68 4.10
N GLU A 32 19.61 18.15 4.82
CA GLU A 32 19.75 19.06 5.95
C GLU A 32 19.11 18.43 7.17
N GLY A 33 19.70 18.64 8.35
CA GLY A 33 19.16 18.07 9.57
C GLY A 33 19.93 18.48 10.83
N THR A 34 19.49 17.95 11.97
CA THR A 34 20.09 18.22 13.28
C THR A 34 20.35 16.90 14.00
N VAL A 35 21.57 16.71 14.51
CA VAL A 35 21.93 15.52 15.28
C VAL A 35 21.70 15.79 16.77
N VAL A 36 20.80 15.00 17.36
CA VAL A 36 20.45 15.06 18.78
C VAL A 36 20.74 13.73 19.47
N CYS A 37 21.22 13.80 20.70
CA CYS A 37 21.40 12.65 21.58
C CYS A 37 20.37 12.73 22.69
N ASP A 38 19.44 11.76 22.73
CA ASP A 38 18.47 11.66 23.81
C ASP A 38 19.14 11.06 25.05
N SER A 39 18.97 11.73 26.19
CA SER A 39 19.34 11.17 27.49
C SER A 39 18.54 9.89 27.76
N LYS A 40 19.14 8.90 28.44
CA LYS A 40 18.48 7.64 28.83
C LYS A 40 17.13 7.83 29.55
N ASN A 41 16.92 9.00 30.15
CA ASN A 41 15.69 9.32 30.86
C ASN A 41 14.69 10.14 30.01
N GLY A 42 14.96 10.38 28.73
CA GLY A 42 14.08 11.15 27.81
C GLY A 42 13.92 12.64 28.12
N HIS A 43 14.48 13.12 29.24
CA HIS A 43 14.23 14.48 29.75
C HIS A 43 15.18 15.56 29.21
N SER A 44 16.26 15.19 28.53
CA SER A 44 17.17 16.16 27.91
C SER A 44 17.65 15.67 26.55
N LYS A 45 17.55 16.55 25.56
CA LYS A 45 18.16 16.39 24.24
C LYS A 45 19.46 17.18 24.22
N ALA A 46 20.59 16.50 24.03
CA ALA A 46 21.87 17.16 23.82
C ALA A 46 22.10 17.31 22.32
N LEU A 47 22.25 18.54 21.84
CA LEU A 47 22.68 18.80 20.47
C LEU A 47 24.16 18.37 20.34
N LEU A 48 24.47 17.57 19.32
CA LEU A 48 25.82 17.03 19.14
C LEU A 48 26.62 17.84 18.11
N SER A 49 27.62 18.59 18.58
CA SER A 49 28.56 19.31 17.72
C SER A 49 29.74 18.44 17.27
N ASP A 50 30.36 18.79 16.14
CA ASP A 50 31.54 18.11 15.57
C ASP A 50 31.32 16.62 15.18
N VAL A 51 30.06 16.22 15.00
CA VAL A 51 29.69 14.90 14.47
C VAL A 51 29.95 14.87 12.97
N THR A 52 30.63 13.85 12.48
CA THR A 52 30.90 13.68 11.05
C THR A 52 29.68 13.08 10.35
N ILE A 53 29.19 13.74 9.31
CA ILE A 53 28.13 13.25 8.43
C ILE A 53 28.75 12.96 7.07
N GLN A 54 28.51 11.77 6.52
CA GLN A 54 28.99 11.37 5.20
C GLN A 54 27.81 11.02 4.33
N LEU A 55 27.75 11.58 3.13
CA LEU A 55 26.76 11.24 2.12
C LEU A 55 27.40 10.20 1.20
N TRP A 56 26.70 9.10 1.01
CA TRP A 56 27.13 7.97 0.22
C TRP A 56 26.08 7.64 -0.83
N GLU A 57 26.57 7.09 -1.92
CA GLU A 57 25.78 6.38 -2.91
C GLU A 57 25.75 4.89 -2.57
N TRP A 58 24.60 4.26 -2.79
CA TRP A 58 24.45 2.83 -2.68
C TRP A 58 24.67 2.17 -4.04
N ASP A 59 25.73 1.40 -4.18
CA ASP A 59 25.98 0.68 -5.42
C ASP A 59 25.39 -0.73 -5.35
N ALA A 60 24.90 -1.22 -6.50
CA ALA A 60 24.54 -2.63 -6.62
C ALA A 60 25.80 -3.52 -6.49
N TRP A 61 25.72 -4.56 -5.66
CA TRP A 61 26.80 -5.55 -5.51
C TRP A 61 27.21 -6.11 -6.89
N PRO A 62 28.51 -6.24 -7.22
CA PRO A 62 29.68 -6.24 -6.33
C PRO A 62 30.40 -4.88 -6.20
N LEU A 63 29.79 -3.78 -6.65
CA LEU A 63 30.39 -2.46 -6.53
C LEU A 63 30.41 -2.00 -5.07
N LYS A 64 31.29 -1.06 -4.76
CA LYS A 64 31.55 -0.61 -3.39
C LYS A 64 31.10 0.84 -3.31
N ASN A 65 30.02 1.06 -2.55
CA ASN A 65 29.45 2.36 -2.22
C ASN A 65 30.46 3.51 -2.23
N ASP A 66 30.19 4.50 -3.05
CA ASP A 66 31.02 5.68 -3.21
C ASP A 66 30.61 6.80 -2.25
N MET A 67 31.60 7.41 -1.59
CA MET A 67 31.36 8.56 -0.71
C MET A 67 31.29 9.82 -1.57
N LEU A 68 30.12 10.43 -1.65
CA LEU A 68 29.87 11.61 -2.45
C LEU A 68 30.36 12.88 -1.77
N ASN A 69 30.09 13.02 -0.46
CA ASN A 69 30.50 14.19 0.30
C ASN A 69 30.64 13.89 1.81
N LYS A 70 31.23 14.81 2.56
CA LYS A 70 31.37 14.76 4.01
C LYS A 70 31.29 16.15 4.62
N THR A 71 30.52 16.30 5.69
CA THR A 71 30.42 17.51 6.49
C THR A 71 30.53 17.21 7.99
N LYS A 72 30.53 18.25 8.82
CA LYS A 72 30.47 18.14 10.28
C LYS A 72 29.32 18.99 10.82
N THR A 73 28.71 18.55 11.91
CA THR A 73 27.66 19.32 12.57
C THR A 73 28.20 20.60 13.21
N THR A 74 27.37 21.66 13.22
CA THR A 74 27.65 22.93 13.88
C THR A 74 27.61 22.78 15.41
N LYS A 75 27.85 23.89 16.14
CA LYS A 75 27.70 23.91 17.61
C LYS A 75 26.28 23.56 18.08
N ASP A 76 25.29 23.83 17.24
CA ASP A 76 23.88 23.56 17.49
C ASP A 76 23.44 22.18 16.92
N GLY A 77 24.38 21.36 16.47
CA GLY A 77 24.12 20.03 15.93
C GLY A 77 23.56 20.00 14.51
N GLU A 78 23.41 21.15 13.85
CA GLU A 78 22.88 21.27 12.49
C GLU A 78 23.91 20.85 11.43
N PHE A 79 23.46 20.30 10.32
CA PHE A 79 24.29 19.99 9.15
C PHE A 79 23.51 20.21 7.85
N SER A 80 24.26 20.50 6.77
CA SER A 80 23.78 20.52 5.39
C SER A 80 24.86 19.86 4.52
N ILE A 81 24.46 18.89 3.70
CA ILE A 81 25.35 18.11 2.85
C ILE A 81 24.71 17.86 1.48
N THR A 82 25.46 18.14 0.42
CA THR A 82 25.02 17.93 -0.97
C THR A 82 25.99 17.03 -1.71
N GLY A 83 25.50 16.18 -2.60
CA GLY A 83 26.33 15.33 -3.46
C GLY A 83 25.64 15.07 -4.79
N SER A 84 26.40 14.59 -5.76
CA SER A 84 25.87 14.18 -7.05
C SER A 84 26.55 12.90 -7.50
N SER A 85 25.79 12.01 -8.12
CA SER A 85 26.31 10.84 -8.82
C SER A 85 25.93 10.90 -10.29
N SER A 86 26.71 10.20 -11.12
CA SER A 86 26.43 10.00 -12.53
C SER A 86 26.54 8.51 -12.89
N GLU A 87 25.79 7.66 -12.19
CA GLU A 87 25.73 6.24 -12.48
C GLU A 87 24.58 5.87 -13.44
N MET A 88 24.75 4.74 -14.12
CA MET A 88 23.78 4.27 -15.11
C MET A 88 22.55 3.64 -14.46
N TRP A 89 22.65 3.22 -13.20
CA TRP A 89 21.63 2.45 -12.49
C TRP A 89 21.26 3.15 -11.18
N GLY A 90 20.09 3.78 -11.17
CA GLY A 90 19.35 4.28 -9.98
C GLY A 90 20.20 4.75 -8.80
N ASP A 91 20.28 6.07 -8.62
CA ASP A 91 21.07 6.65 -7.54
C ASP A 91 20.29 6.62 -6.21
N ASP A 92 20.53 5.59 -5.39
CA ASP A 92 20.05 5.56 -4.02
C ASP A 92 21.10 6.15 -3.08
N PHE A 93 20.71 7.17 -2.32
CA PHE A 93 21.61 7.89 -1.43
C PHE A 93 21.34 7.55 0.04
N PHE A 94 22.40 7.49 0.85
CA PHE A 94 22.29 7.34 2.29
C PHE A 94 23.31 8.21 3.03
N ILE A 95 23.01 8.54 4.29
CA ILE A 95 23.94 9.23 5.18
C ILE A 95 24.51 8.26 6.23
N GLU A 96 25.81 8.38 6.49
CA GLU A 96 26.51 7.73 7.61
C GLU A 96 26.91 8.79 8.64
N ILE A 97 26.42 8.64 9.87
CA ILE A 97 26.68 9.53 11.00
C ILE A 97 27.75 8.88 11.88
N LYS A 98 28.89 9.55 12.03
CA LYS A 98 30.03 9.14 12.85
C LYS A 98 30.23 10.10 14.02
N VAL A 99 29.86 9.63 15.20
CA VAL A 99 30.00 10.40 16.45
C VAL A 99 31.42 10.20 17.01
N PRO A 100 32.21 11.26 17.23
CA PRO A 100 33.54 11.12 17.81
C PRO A 100 33.47 10.66 19.27
N CYS A 101 34.23 9.61 19.59
CA CYS A 101 34.47 9.19 20.98
C CYS A 101 35.46 10.15 21.66
N SER A 102 35.01 11.31 22.13
CA SER A 102 35.84 12.18 22.94
C SER A 102 35.07 12.76 24.12
N GLY A 103 35.06 12.02 25.23
CA GLY A 103 34.51 12.44 26.52
C GLY A 103 34.65 11.33 27.56
N THR A 104 34.97 11.66 28.81
CA THR A 104 35.14 10.71 29.91
C THR A 104 33.84 9.98 30.29
N ASP A 105 32.69 10.49 29.84
CA ASP A 105 31.35 9.97 30.18
C ASP A 105 30.66 9.19 29.04
N ILE A 106 31.33 9.03 27.88
CA ILE A 106 30.85 8.22 26.76
C ILE A 106 31.75 6.99 26.63
N GLN A 107 31.73 6.11 27.64
CA GLN A 107 32.44 4.84 27.57
C GLN A 107 31.78 3.93 26.53
N LYS A 108 32.51 3.73 25.40
CA LYS A 108 32.23 2.82 24.27
C LYS A 108 31.07 3.22 23.34
N CYS A 109 31.32 4.13 22.41
CA CYS A 109 30.44 4.29 21.24
C CYS A 109 31.24 4.50 19.95
N ASP A 110 31.72 3.41 19.32
CA ASP A 110 31.88 3.41 17.86
C ASP A 110 30.46 3.28 17.25
N SER A 111 29.62 4.28 17.53
CA SER A 111 28.23 4.31 17.08
C SER A 111 28.20 4.92 15.70
N ARG A 112 28.23 4.05 14.70
CA ARG A 112 27.87 4.39 13.33
C ARG A 112 26.37 4.22 13.20
N ALA A 113 25.69 5.29 12.80
CA ALA A 113 24.30 5.22 12.38
C ALA A 113 24.23 5.46 10.88
N THR A 114 23.48 4.62 10.18
CA THR A 114 23.25 4.75 8.74
C THR A 114 21.76 5.02 8.53
N MET A 115 21.44 6.05 7.77
CA MET A 115 20.07 6.42 7.44
C MET A 115 19.94 6.55 5.93
N CYS A 116 18.92 5.90 5.37
CA CYS A 116 18.60 5.96 3.96
C CYS A 116 17.79 7.24 3.66
N ILE A 117 18.07 7.92 2.55
CA ILE A 117 17.36 9.15 2.15
C ILE A 117 16.09 8.79 1.37
N ASN A 118 16.13 7.69 0.61
CA ASN A 118 14.98 7.17 -0.14
C ASN A 118 14.21 6.14 0.72
N PRO A 119 12.87 6.24 0.86
CA PRO A 119 12.07 5.26 1.60
C PRO A 119 12.16 3.83 1.05
N ASN A 120 12.65 3.62 -0.17
CA ASN A 120 12.70 2.31 -0.83
C ASN A 120 14.02 1.54 -0.68
N CYS A 121 14.88 1.93 0.26
CA CYS A 121 16.25 1.41 0.35
C CYS A 121 16.42 -0.09 0.72
N GLU A 122 15.35 -0.86 0.95
CA GLU A 122 15.45 -2.29 1.23
C GLU A 122 15.24 -3.21 0.01
N TRP A 123 14.71 -2.69 -1.10
CA TRP A 123 14.23 -3.52 -2.22
C TRP A 123 15.34 -4.07 -3.13
N TYR A 124 16.47 -3.37 -3.26
CA TYR A 124 17.51 -3.71 -4.24
C TYR A 124 18.47 -4.83 -3.81
N LYS A 125 18.38 -5.34 -2.57
CA LYS A 125 19.18 -6.52 -2.16
C LYS A 125 18.81 -7.80 -2.91
N LEU A 126 17.66 -7.85 -3.61
CA LEU A 126 17.14 -9.06 -4.24
C LEU A 126 17.29 -9.11 -5.77
N PHE A 127 17.73 -8.04 -6.44
CA PHE A 127 17.68 -7.96 -7.91
C PHE A 127 19.00 -7.52 -8.58
N SER A 128 20.09 -8.24 -8.33
CA SER A 128 21.32 -8.15 -9.14
C SER A 128 21.45 -9.36 -10.07
N PHE A 129 20.62 -9.45 -11.09
CA PHE A 129 20.75 -10.44 -12.17
C PHE A 129 21.48 -9.79 -13.36
N SER A 130 22.51 -10.47 -13.89
CA SER A 130 23.21 -10.02 -15.10
C SER A 130 22.25 -9.88 -16.29
N LEU A 131 22.50 -8.93 -17.21
CA LEU A 131 21.68 -8.70 -18.42
C LEU A 131 21.20 -9.97 -19.17
N PRO A 132 22.01 -11.02 -19.35
CA PRO A 132 21.54 -12.27 -19.97
C PRO A 132 20.49 -13.00 -19.13
N SER A 133 20.60 -12.90 -17.81
CA SER A 133 19.65 -13.46 -16.83
C SER A 133 18.36 -12.65 -16.80
N MET A 134 18.43 -11.31 -16.92
CA MET A 134 17.26 -10.44 -17.04
C MET A 134 16.46 -10.73 -18.32
N LEU A 135 17.13 -10.99 -19.45
CA LEU A 135 16.44 -11.35 -20.70
C LEU A 135 15.75 -12.71 -20.59
N LEU A 136 16.38 -13.68 -19.93
CA LEU A 136 15.81 -15.01 -19.69
C LEU A 136 14.65 -14.95 -18.69
N ILE A 137 14.77 -14.15 -17.63
CA ILE A 137 13.70 -13.89 -16.66
C ILE A 137 12.56 -13.13 -17.32
N GLY A 138 12.83 -12.12 -18.15
CA GLY A 138 11.81 -11.41 -18.93
C GLY A 138 11.07 -12.34 -19.89
N LEU A 139 11.78 -13.23 -20.59
CA LEU A 139 11.17 -14.27 -21.42
C LEU A 139 10.39 -15.32 -20.60
N LEU A 140 10.84 -15.67 -19.40
CA LEU A 140 10.12 -16.57 -18.51
C LEU A 140 8.85 -15.92 -17.96
N LEU A 141 8.94 -14.67 -17.50
CA LEU A 141 7.84 -13.88 -16.95
C LEU A 141 6.77 -13.59 -18.00
N LEU A 142 7.17 -13.33 -19.25
CA LEU A 142 6.25 -13.19 -20.38
C LEU A 142 5.57 -14.52 -20.77
N ALA A 143 6.22 -15.67 -20.55
CA ALA A 143 5.62 -16.98 -20.75
C ALA A 143 4.73 -17.43 -19.59
N THR A 144 4.89 -16.79 -18.42
CA THR A 144 4.10 -17.03 -17.22
C THR A 144 3.33 -15.76 -16.87
N SER A 145 2.40 -15.34 -17.74
CA SER A 145 1.30 -14.46 -17.29
C SER A 145 0.39 -15.27 -16.36
N VAL A 146 0.92 -15.61 -15.19
CA VAL A 146 0.14 -16.19 -14.11
C VAL A 146 -0.69 -15.02 -13.60
N GLN A 147 -1.95 -14.97 -14.02
CA GLN A 147 -2.91 -14.12 -13.35
C GLN A 147 -2.89 -14.54 -11.88
N PRO A 148 -2.69 -13.62 -10.93
CA PRO A 148 -2.80 -13.96 -9.52
C PRO A 148 -4.16 -14.62 -9.31
N GLY A 149 -4.16 -15.82 -8.74
CA GLY A 149 -5.40 -16.49 -8.42
C GLY A 149 -6.13 -15.67 -7.37
N THR A 150 -7.34 -15.20 -7.68
CA THR A 150 -8.20 -14.61 -6.66
C THR A 150 -8.60 -15.71 -5.68
N GLU A 151 -8.17 -15.61 -4.43
CA GLU A 151 -8.61 -16.52 -3.37
C GLU A 151 -9.84 -15.92 -2.67
N TYR A 152 -10.86 -16.76 -2.45
CA TYR A 152 -12.06 -16.38 -1.72
C TYR A 152 -12.08 -17.08 -0.36
N VAL A 153 -12.20 -16.30 0.70
CA VAL A 153 -12.28 -16.81 2.07
C VAL A 153 -13.63 -16.46 2.68
N THR A 154 -14.22 -17.40 3.40
CA THR A 154 -15.35 -17.15 4.30
C THR A 154 -15.06 -17.67 5.67
N VAL A 155 -15.28 -16.81 6.66
CA VAL A 155 -15.11 -17.12 8.07
C VAL A 155 -16.45 -17.00 8.77
N THR A 156 -16.82 -18.04 9.49
CA THR A 156 -17.96 -18.06 10.39
C THR A 156 -17.48 -18.20 11.82
N GLY A 157 -18.30 -17.77 12.77
CA GLY A 157 -18.04 -18.02 14.19
C GLY A 157 -19.08 -17.37 15.08
N ASN A 158 -18.97 -17.64 16.37
CA ASN A 158 -19.80 -17.05 17.41
C ASN A 158 -18.90 -16.39 18.46
N ILE A 159 -19.06 -15.09 18.65
CA ILE A 159 -18.30 -14.33 19.65
C ILE A 159 -19.02 -14.41 21.00
N ILE A 160 -18.43 -15.17 21.91
CA ILE A 160 -18.92 -15.32 23.29
C ILE A 160 -17.97 -14.66 24.29
N CYS A 161 -18.52 -14.36 25.45
CA CYS A 161 -17.73 -13.94 26.60
C CYS A 161 -18.25 -14.64 27.86
N ASN A 162 -17.34 -15.31 28.58
CA ASN A 162 -17.64 -15.92 29.86
C ASN A 162 -17.68 -14.85 30.96
N ALA A 163 -18.86 -14.62 31.54
CA ALA A 163 -19.01 -13.73 32.68
C ALA A 163 -18.41 -14.39 33.94
N GLY A 164 -17.13 -14.12 34.23
CA GLY A 164 -16.33 -14.82 35.24
C GLY A 164 -16.80 -14.81 36.70
N ARG A 165 -18.01 -14.31 37.01
CA ARG A 165 -18.67 -14.46 38.33
C ARG A 165 -19.90 -15.35 38.33
N LEU A 166 -20.41 -15.72 37.17
CA LEU A 166 -21.53 -16.64 37.00
C LEU A 166 -21.03 -17.82 36.17
N ASN A 167 -20.57 -18.87 36.85
CA ASN A 167 -20.17 -20.11 36.17
C ASN A 167 -21.34 -20.55 35.27
N ASN A 168 -21.05 -20.75 33.97
CA ASN A 168 -22.00 -21.16 32.92
C ASN A 168 -22.98 -20.10 32.39
N VAL A 169 -22.78 -18.80 32.63
CA VAL A 169 -23.55 -17.76 31.92
C VAL A 169 -22.79 -17.31 30.66
N ARG A 170 -23.25 -17.78 29.50
CA ARG A 170 -22.80 -17.34 28.19
C ARG A 170 -23.40 -15.96 27.90
N VAL A 171 -22.55 -14.94 27.82
CA VAL A 171 -22.96 -13.60 27.34
C VAL A 171 -22.64 -13.53 25.85
N LEU A 172 -23.68 -13.32 25.05
CA LEU A 172 -23.56 -13.15 23.60
C LEU A 172 -23.28 -11.67 23.31
N LEU A 173 -22.21 -11.39 22.59
CA LEU A 173 -21.82 -10.04 22.23
C LEU A 173 -22.43 -9.67 20.88
N SER A 174 -23.53 -8.91 20.90
CA SER A 174 -24.19 -8.43 19.68
C SER A 174 -23.59 -7.13 19.17
N LYS A 175 -23.63 -6.89 17.85
CA LYS A 175 -23.19 -5.65 17.19
C LYS A 175 -21.69 -5.33 17.30
N VAL A 176 -20.87 -6.31 17.66
CA VAL A 176 -19.40 -6.20 17.63
C VAL A 176 -18.94 -6.12 16.19
N ASN A 177 -18.03 -5.20 15.88
CA ASN A 177 -17.51 -5.04 14.52
C ASN A 177 -16.41 -6.08 14.27
N VAL A 178 -16.56 -6.84 13.19
CA VAL A 178 -15.64 -7.91 12.78
C VAL A 178 -15.13 -7.56 11.38
N GLN A 179 -13.82 -7.43 11.23
CA GLN A 179 -13.18 -7.15 9.95
C GLN A 179 -12.40 -8.38 9.50
N LEU A 180 -12.54 -8.75 8.23
CA LEU A 180 -11.66 -9.72 7.58
C LEU A 180 -10.58 -8.92 6.88
N ARG A 181 -9.33 -9.22 7.20
CA ARG A 181 -8.18 -8.52 6.67
C ARG A 181 -7.20 -9.48 6.03
N GLU A 182 -6.47 -8.95 5.08
CA GLU A 182 -5.24 -9.54 4.58
C GLU A 182 -4.07 -8.99 5.38
N TYR A 183 -3.14 -9.87 5.71
CA TYR A 183 -1.90 -9.51 6.36
C TYR A 183 -0.84 -9.27 5.30
N ASP A 184 -0.42 -8.00 5.20
CA ASP A 184 0.62 -7.61 4.26
C ASP A 184 1.96 -7.56 4.98
N ASN A 185 3.01 -8.01 4.30
CA ASN A 185 4.35 -7.77 4.80
C ASN A 185 4.69 -6.28 4.64
N TRP A 186 5.19 -5.67 5.72
CA TRP A 186 5.68 -4.30 5.77
C TRP A 186 6.47 -3.92 4.49
N PRO A 187 6.23 -2.76 3.87
CA PRO A 187 5.60 -1.55 4.43
C PRO A 187 4.11 -1.37 4.11
N LEU A 188 3.44 -2.38 3.56
CA LEU A 188 2.02 -2.28 3.23
C LEU A 188 1.15 -2.36 4.50
N THR A 189 0.02 -1.66 4.46
CA THR A 189 -0.96 -1.66 5.54
C THR A 189 -1.97 -2.75 5.32
N ASP A 190 -2.15 -3.66 6.28
CA ASP A 190 -3.15 -4.74 6.25
C ASP A 190 -4.49 -4.30 5.62
N ASP A 191 -4.75 -4.79 4.40
CA ASP A 191 -5.95 -4.48 3.64
C ASP A 191 -7.23 -5.04 4.30
N VAL A 192 -8.29 -4.23 4.32
CA VAL A 192 -9.61 -4.66 4.79
C VAL A 192 -10.37 -5.27 3.63
N LEU A 193 -10.53 -6.60 3.66
CA LEU A 193 -11.23 -7.33 2.62
C LEU A 193 -12.76 -7.23 2.76
N ASN A 194 -13.26 -7.21 4.00
CA ASN A 194 -14.67 -6.99 4.30
C ASN A 194 -14.86 -6.59 5.78
N ASN A 195 -16.06 -6.11 6.12
CA ASN A 195 -16.50 -5.90 7.49
C ASN A 195 -17.93 -6.41 7.70
N THR A 196 -18.23 -6.86 8.93
CA THR A 196 -19.58 -7.26 9.34
C THR A 196 -19.78 -6.94 10.82
N LYS A 197 -21.01 -7.15 11.31
CA LYS A 197 -21.32 -7.08 12.73
C LYS A 197 -21.90 -8.39 13.21
N THR A 198 -21.61 -8.75 14.45
CA THR A 198 -22.28 -9.89 15.08
C THR A 198 -23.78 -9.65 15.22
N ASP A 199 -24.56 -10.71 15.03
CA ASP A 199 -26.01 -10.69 15.26
C ASP A 199 -26.36 -10.66 16.76
N SER A 200 -27.65 -10.71 17.10
CA SER A 200 -28.09 -10.73 18.51
C SER A 200 -27.64 -11.97 19.30
N ALA A 201 -27.25 -13.03 18.60
CA ALA A 201 -26.75 -14.27 19.18
C ALA A 201 -25.21 -14.36 19.15
N GLY A 202 -24.51 -13.29 18.77
CA GLY A 202 -23.05 -13.26 18.68
C GLY A 202 -22.48 -13.93 17.43
N ASN A 203 -23.32 -14.46 16.53
CA ASN A 203 -22.84 -15.10 15.30
C ASN A 203 -22.37 -14.04 14.30
N PHE A 204 -21.37 -14.38 13.50
CA PHE A 204 -20.97 -13.62 12.33
C PHE A 204 -20.66 -14.55 11.16
N ILE A 205 -20.84 -14.02 9.96
CA ILE A 205 -20.41 -14.61 8.69
C ILE A 205 -19.75 -13.47 7.92
N ILE A 206 -18.50 -13.64 7.53
CA ILE A 206 -17.75 -12.65 6.78
C ILE A 206 -17.01 -13.32 5.64
N SER A 207 -17.06 -12.71 4.46
CA SER A 207 -16.44 -13.26 3.25
C SER A 207 -15.73 -12.17 2.47
N GLY A 208 -14.53 -12.45 2.00
CA GLY A 208 -13.73 -11.51 1.21
C GLY A 208 -12.87 -12.27 0.20
N SER A 209 -12.26 -11.51 -0.69
CA SER A 209 -11.33 -12.06 -1.68
C SER A 209 -10.09 -11.20 -1.77
N SER A 210 -8.96 -11.83 -2.02
CA SER A 210 -7.70 -11.15 -2.33
C SER A 210 -7.05 -11.78 -3.56
N SER A 211 -6.29 -10.97 -4.31
CA SER A 211 -5.55 -11.38 -5.50
C SER A 211 -4.08 -10.97 -5.42
N GLU A 212 -3.41 -11.26 -4.30
CA GLU A 212 -1.98 -11.03 -4.18
C GLU A 212 -1.11 -12.11 -4.82
N TRP A 213 0.12 -11.72 -5.15
CA TRP A 213 1.09 -12.59 -5.83
C TRP A 213 1.85 -13.51 -4.87
N TYR A 214 1.87 -13.18 -3.57
CA TYR A 214 2.76 -13.81 -2.59
C TYR A 214 2.09 -14.79 -1.62
N GLY A 215 0.83 -15.16 -1.90
CA GLY A 215 0.03 -16.02 -1.05
C GLY A 215 -0.62 -15.22 0.06
N ASN A 216 -1.94 -15.36 0.18
CA ASN A 216 -2.75 -14.49 1.01
C ASN A 216 -2.78 -15.04 2.44
N THR A 217 -2.31 -14.25 3.41
CA THR A 217 -2.46 -14.60 4.84
C THR A 217 -3.65 -13.84 5.39
N PHE A 218 -4.70 -14.54 5.79
CA PHE A 218 -5.93 -13.89 6.26
C PHE A 218 -6.00 -13.83 7.78
N PHE A 219 -6.60 -12.77 8.32
CA PHE A 219 -6.93 -12.70 9.74
C PHE A 219 -8.24 -11.96 10.00
N ILE A 220 -8.87 -12.26 11.13
CA ILE A 220 -10.03 -11.53 11.64
C ILE A 220 -9.59 -10.51 12.68
N GLU A 221 -10.01 -9.26 12.53
CA GLU A 221 -9.88 -8.21 13.52
C GLU A 221 -11.25 -7.92 14.17
N ILE A 222 -11.37 -8.24 15.45
CA ILE A 222 -12.59 -8.00 16.24
C ILE A 222 -12.41 -6.70 17.02
N LYS A 223 -13.29 -5.71 16.78
CA LYS A 223 -13.30 -4.42 17.48
C LYS A 223 -14.43 -4.37 18.49
N VAL A 224 -14.08 -4.40 19.78
CA VAL A 224 -15.05 -4.37 20.88
C VAL A 224 -15.07 -2.98 21.52
N PRO A 225 -16.20 -2.24 21.46
CA PRO A 225 -16.32 -0.94 22.10
C PRO A 225 -16.39 -1.08 23.63
N CYS A 226 -15.66 -0.23 24.35
CA CYS A 226 -15.66 -0.25 25.82
C CYS A 226 -16.93 0.31 26.47
N TRP A 227 -17.71 1.10 25.75
CA TRP A 227 -18.85 1.83 26.31
C TRP A 227 -20.16 1.04 26.28
N GLU A 228 -20.21 -0.15 25.67
CA GLU A 228 -21.44 -0.94 25.66
C GLU A 228 -21.71 -1.61 27.03
N PRO A 229 -22.97 -1.61 27.52
CA PRO A 229 -23.35 -2.29 28.76
C PRO A 229 -23.04 -3.80 28.77
N LEU A 230 -22.86 -4.39 27.59
CA LEU A 230 -22.49 -5.79 27.41
C LEU A 230 -21.04 -6.06 27.84
N THR A 231 -20.13 -5.12 27.60
CA THR A 231 -18.71 -5.20 27.98
C THR A 231 -18.55 -5.19 29.51
N ALA A 232 -19.45 -4.50 30.23
CA ALA A 232 -19.48 -4.49 31.69
C ALA A 232 -19.85 -5.85 32.32
N LYS A 233 -20.51 -6.75 31.56
CA LYS A 233 -20.82 -8.12 32.02
C LYS A 233 -19.64 -9.08 31.82
N CYS A 234 -18.68 -8.70 30.97
CA CYS A 234 -17.40 -9.37 30.79
C CYS A 234 -16.40 -8.85 31.82
N ASN A 235 -16.40 -9.42 33.03
CA ASN A 235 -15.63 -8.91 34.17
C ASN A 235 -14.14 -8.64 33.86
N SER A 236 -13.51 -9.44 33.01
CA SER A 236 -12.12 -9.26 32.56
C SER A 236 -11.91 -8.13 31.57
N MET A 237 -12.89 -7.84 30.70
CA MET A 237 -12.82 -6.70 29.77
C MET A 237 -13.09 -5.39 30.49
N ALA A 238 -13.98 -5.40 31.50
CA ALA A 238 -14.26 -4.24 32.34
C ALA A 238 -13.00 -3.71 33.07
N GLU A 239 -12.08 -4.59 33.47
CA GLU A 239 -10.80 -4.20 34.06
C GLU A 239 -9.83 -3.59 33.05
N MET A 240 -9.97 -3.92 31.76
CA MET A 240 -9.13 -3.36 30.70
C MET A 240 -9.67 -1.99 30.26
N CYS A 241 -10.99 -1.85 30.08
CA CYS A 241 -11.67 -0.62 29.67
C CYS A 241 -11.62 0.50 30.73
N THR A 242 -10.51 1.25 30.77
CA THR A 242 -10.34 2.39 31.70
C THR A 242 -10.91 3.72 31.18
N SER A 243 -11.26 3.81 29.89
CA SER A 243 -11.84 5.00 29.26
C SER A 243 -13.01 4.61 28.35
N THR A 244 -14.03 5.48 28.30
CA THR A 244 -15.21 5.33 27.42
C THR A 244 -14.88 5.41 25.95
N ASP A 245 -13.73 5.99 25.59
CA ASP A 245 -13.29 6.20 24.20
C ASP A 245 -12.32 5.11 23.71
N CYS A 246 -12.08 4.07 24.51
CA CYS A 246 -11.22 2.96 24.11
C CYS A 246 -11.98 1.92 23.26
N GLU A 247 -11.34 1.46 22.20
CA GLU A 247 -11.72 0.26 21.45
C GLU A 247 -10.65 -0.81 21.68
N TYR A 248 -11.08 -2.05 21.92
CA TYR A 248 -10.18 -3.20 21.98
C TYR A 248 -10.18 -3.95 20.67
N PHE A 249 -8.99 -4.33 20.22
CA PHE A 249 -8.78 -5.07 18.97
C PHE A 249 -8.22 -6.46 19.30
N VAL A 250 -8.82 -7.50 18.73
CA VAL A 250 -8.28 -8.86 18.78
C VAL A 250 -8.02 -9.32 17.35
N LYS A 251 -6.77 -9.67 17.04
CA LYS A 251 -6.36 -10.25 15.76
C LYS A 251 -6.30 -11.77 15.85
N LEU A 252 -7.04 -12.47 14.99
CA LEU A 252 -7.07 -13.92 14.88
C LEU A 252 -6.60 -14.33 13.49
N PHE A 253 -5.36 -14.82 13.39
CA PHE A 253 -4.83 -15.35 12.14
C PHE A 253 -5.56 -16.64 11.78
N ILE A 254 -6.01 -16.72 10.54
CA ILE A 254 -6.63 -17.91 9.96
C ILE A 254 -5.47 -18.74 9.40
N GLU A 255 -5.05 -19.75 10.16
CA GLU A 255 -4.05 -20.70 9.68
C GLU A 255 -4.61 -21.47 8.47
N ASP A 256 -3.73 -21.99 7.60
CA ASP A 256 -4.05 -22.68 6.33
C ASP A 256 -4.93 -23.94 6.47
N ASP A 257 -5.42 -24.24 7.67
CA ASP A 257 -6.29 -25.36 8.02
C ASP A 257 -7.76 -25.02 7.74
N PHE A 258 -8.09 -24.75 6.47
CA PHE A 258 -9.48 -24.56 6.05
C PHE A 258 -10.25 -25.89 6.11
N GLU A 259 -11.49 -25.85 6.61
CA GLU A 259 -12.27 -27.07 6.86
C GLU A 259 -12.84 -27.67 5.58
N TYR A 260 -13.19 -26.80 4.63
CA TYR A 260 -13.79 -27.19 3.37
C TYR A 260 -13.45 -26.18 2.27
N GLU A 261 -13.25 -26.69 1.07
CA GLU A 261 -13.20 -25.92 -0.17
C GLU A 261 -14.44 -26.27 -0.97
N ASP A 262 -15.28 -25.28 -1.29
CA ASP A 262 -16.48 -25.54 -2.08
C ASP A 262 -16.16 -25.89 -3.55
N GLU A 263 -17.16 -26.31 -4.31
CA GLU A 263 -17.00 -26.68 -5.73
C GLU A 263 -16.44 -25.52 -6.60
N LYS A 264 -16.36 -24.30 -6.07
CA LYS A 264 -15.84 -23.10 -6.72
C LYS A 264 -14.46 -22.67 -6.19
N GLY A 265 -13.82 -23.48 -5.34
CA GLY A 265 -12.50 -23.15 -4.78
C GLY A 265 -12.56 -22.18 -3.59
N LYS A 266 -13.74 -21.98 -2.99
CA LYS A 266 -13.91 -21.06 -1.87
C LYS A 266 -13.52 -21.73 -0.57
N LYS A 267 -12.56 -21.14 0.14
CA LYS A 267 -12.08 -21.64 1.43
C LYS A 267 -13.03 -21.22 2.55
N LEU A 268 -13.54 -22.19 3.32
CA LEU A 268 -14.43 -21.97 4.46
C LEU A 268 -13.71 -22.32 5.77
N LYS A 269 -13.78 -21.42 6.76
CA LYS A 269 -13.30 -21.65 8.12
C LYS A 269 -14.39 -21.32 9.13
N ASP A 270 -14.83 -22.30 9.91
CA ASP A 270 -15.62 -22.04 11.10
C ASP A 270 -14.70 -21.90 12.31
N LEU A 271 -14.77 -20.76 13.00
CA LEU A 271 -14.04 -20.54 14.26
C LEU A 271 -14.81 -21.11 15.47
N GLY A 272 -16.05 -21.56 15.28
CA GLY A 272 -16.90 -22.05 16.34
C GLY A 272 -17.19 -20.97 17.38
N ASP A 273 -17.34 -21.38 18.64
CA ASP A 273 -17.50 -20.46 19.76
C ASP A 273 -16.14 -19.88 20.18
N PHE A 274 -15.89 -18.62 19.86
CA PHE A 274 -14.68 -17.89 20.22
C PHE A 274 -14.89 -17.09 21.51
N ASN A 275 -14.12 -17.42 22.56
CA ASN A 275 -14.19 -16.73 23.84
C ASN A 275 -13.11 -15.65 23.93
N VAL A 276 -13.52 -14.41 23.65
CA VAL A 276 -12.63 -13.24 23.61
C VAL A 276 -11.73 -13.14 24.85
N VAL A 277 -12.23 -13.53 26.02
CA VAL A 277 -11.50 -13.38 27.29
C VAL A 277 -10.45 -14.46 27.52
N GLU A 278 -10.79 -15.72 27.25
CA GLU A 278 -9.90 -16.86 27.52
C GLU A 278 -8.78 -16.91 26.49
N ASP A 279 -9.11 -16.68 25.22
CA ASP A 279 -8.13 -16.64 24.13
C ASP A 279 -7.18 -15.45 24.24
N LEU A 280 -7.60 -14.37 24.90
CA LEU A 280 -6.71 -13.28 25.31
C LEU A 280 -5.76 -13.74 26.41
N LYS A 281 -6.20 -14.45 27.46
CA LYS A 281 -5.32 -14.82 28.59
C LYS A 281 -4.15 -15.71 28.17
N ASP A 282 -4.38 -16.66 27.27
CA ASP A 282 -3.33 -17.57 26.83
C ASP A 282 -2.33 -16.91 25.86
N LYS A 283 -2.72 -15.81 25.18
CA LYS A 283 -1.84 -15.02 24.31
C LYS A 283 -1.24 -13.77 24.99
N VAL A 284 -1.81 -13.29 26.11
CA VAL A 284 -1.42 -12.09 26.88
C VAL A 284 -0.29 -12.35 27.89
N SER A 285 0.34 -13.53 27.88
CA SER A 285 1.65 -13.73 28.56
C SER A 285 2.73 -12.72 28.09
N LYS A 286 2.51 -12.01 26.98
CA LYS A 286 3.24 -10.78 26.63
C LYS A 286 2.32 -9.57 26.82
N ARG A 287 2.52 -8.83 27.93
CA ARG A 287 1.89 -7.52 28.12
C ARG A 287 2.44 -6.55 27.08
N TYR A 288 1.60 -6.08 26.17
CA TYR A 288 1.87 -4.87 25.41
C TYR A 288 1.15 -3.71 26.09
N SER A 289 1.88 -2.94 26.90
CA SER A 289 1.44 -1.61 27.33
C SER A 289 1.79 -0.63 26.22
N MET A 290 0.78 -0.04 25.60
CA MET A 290 0.91 0.96 24.56
C MET A 290 1.53 2.25 25.16
N PHE A 291 2.78 2.54 24.80
CA PHE A 291 3.42 3.86 24.89
C PHE A 291 3.95 4.21 23.48
N PRO A 292 4.11 5.51 23.14
CA PRO A 292 4.15 5.96 21.76
C PRO A 292 5.44 5.54 21.04
N ALA A 293 5.27 5.18 19.77
CA ALA A 293 6.24 5.02 18.67
C ALA A 293 7.72 4.87 19.05
N GLY A 294 8.26 3.65 18.92
CA GLY A 294 9.69 3.35 18.95
C GLY A 294 10.03 1.85 18.95
N ASP A 295 10.47 1.37 17.78
CA ASP A 295 11.36 0.24 17.46
C ASP A 295 11.00 -1.27 17.61
N VAL A 296 10.99 -1.90 16.42
CA VAL A 296 11.67 -3.12 15.90
C VAL A 296 11.98 -4.30 16.84
N THR A 297 11.59 -5.51 16.42
CA THR A 297 12.38 -6.74 16.68
C THR A 297 12.16 -7.83 15.61
N PHE A 298 13.26 -8.53 15.25
CA PHE A 298 13.33 -9.58 14.21
C PHE A 298 12.84 -10.95 14.69
N LYS A 299 12.20 -11.71 13.79
CA LYS A 299 12.07 -13.17 13.86
C LYS A 299 12.54 -13.76 12.52
N VAL A 300 13.61 -14.57 12.57
CA VAL A 300 14.11 -15.33 11.41
C VAL A 300 13.47 -16.71 11.44
N GLU A 301 12.61 -17.02 10.46
CA GLU A 301 12.17 -18.39 10.20
C GLU A 301 12.42 -18.75 8.73
N LYS A 302 13.12 -19.88 8.53
CA LYS A 302 13.52 -20.44 7.24
C LYS A 302 12.35 -21.14 6.57
N LYS A 303 11.85 -20.61 5.45
CA LYS A 303 11.14 -21.39 4.41
C LYS A 303 11.41 -20.80 3.02
N VAL A 304 12.60 -21.06 2.45
CA VAL A 304 12.92 -20.74 1.03
C VAL A 304 13.45 -21.97 0.26
N GLN A 305 13.46 -23.16 0.87
CA GLN A 305 14.11 -24.32 0.21
C GLN A 305 13.24 -25.06 -0.82
N GLN A 306 11.92 -24.84 -0.88
CA GLN A 306 11.05 -25.68 -1.70
C GLN A 306 10.85 -25.15 -3.14
N MET A 307 10.86 -23.83 -3.34
CA MET A 307 10.67 -23.19 -4.66
C MET A 307 11.96 -23.16 -5.49
N VAL A 308 13.11 -22.99 -4.82
CA VAL A 308 14.43 -23.05 -5.47
C VAL A 308 14.70 -24.45 -6.02
N LEU A 309 14.28 -25.50 -5.31
CA LEU A 309 14.49 -26.89 -5.75
C LEU A 309 13.65 -27.25 -6.99
N THR A 310 12.40 -26.78 -7.08
CA THR A 310 11.54 -27.02 -8.26
C THR A 310 12.05 -26.27 -9.47
N THR A 311 12.51 -25.03 -9.31
CA THR A 311 13.06 -24.21 -10.39
C THR A 311 14.38 -24.80 -10.91
N ILE A 312 15.24 -25.30 -10.03
CA ILE A 312 16.48 -26.01 -10.41
C ILE A 312 16.16 -27.31 -11.18
N LEU A 313 15.16 -28.08 -10.76
CA LEU A 313 14.76 -29.31 -11.46
C LEU A 313 14.16 -29.02 -12.85
N LEU A 314 13.43 -27.91 -13.01
CA LEU A 314 12.89 -27.49 -14.31
C LEU A 314 13.99 -27.03 -15.27
N LEU A 315 14.95 -26.24 -14.76
CA LEU A 315 16.15 -25.84 -15.49
C LEU A 315 17.00 -27.05 -15.90
N GLN A 316 17.19 -28.02 -15.00
CA GLN A 316 17.88 -29.27 -15.32
C GLN A 316 17.19 -30.04 -16.44
N ARG A 317 15.85 -30.09 -16.47
CA ARG A 317 15.10 -30.74 -17.56
C ARG A 317 15.23 -30.00 -18.89
N ILE A 318 15.17 -28.66 -18.89
CA ILE A 318 15.33 -27.84 -20.12
C ILE A 318 16.76 -27.98 -20.68
N ILE A 319 17.78 -27.98 -19.82
CA ILE A 319 19.18 -28.20 -20.21
C ILE A 319 19.36 -29.62 -20.76
N LEU A 320 18.78 -30.64 -20.12
CA LEU A 320 18.82 -32.03 -20.62
C LEU A 320 18.15 -32.16 -21.99
N ILE A 321 16.98 -31.54 -22.20
CA ILE A 321 16.30 -31.54 -23.51
C ILE A 321 17.18 -30.86 -24.56
N SER A 322 17.83 -29.74 -24.23
CA SER A 322 18.72 -29.02 -25.13
C SER A 322 19.98 -29.81 -25.49
N ILE A 323 20.59 -30.52 -24.52
CA ILE A 323 21.75 -31.39 -24.74
C ILE A 323 21.37 -32.62 -25.58
N VAL A 324 20.21 -33.23 -25.31
CA VAL A 324 19.69 -34.36 -26.10
C VAL A 324 19.40 -33.91 -27.54
N HIS A 325 18.83 -32.73 -27.73
CA HIS A 325 18.58 -32.19 -29.08
C HIS A 325 19.89 -31.94 -29.85
N LYS A 326 20.89 -31.36 -29.19
CA LYS A 326 22.22 -31.10 -29.80
C LYS A 326 22.98 -32.38 -30.12
N LYS A 327 22.86 -33.42 -29.28
CA LYS A 327 23.43 -34.75 -29.52
C LYS A 327 22.73 -35.43 -30.71
N TRP A 328 21.41 -35.28 -30.83
CA TRP A 328 20.64 -35.83 -31.93
C TRP A 328 20.95 -35.19 -33.29
N GLU A 329 21.29 -33.90 -33.33
CA GLU A 329 21.78 -33.24 -34.55
C GLU A 329 23.20 -33.69 -34.93
N SER A 330 24.06 -33.99 -33.94
CA SER A 330 25.43 -34.44 -34.22
C SER A 330 25.52 -35.86 -34.81
N GLU A 331 24.51 -36.70 -34.61
CA GLU A 331 24.46 -38.06 -35.15
C GLU A 331 23.84 -38.17 -36.56
N LYS A 332 23.38 -37.06 -37.15
CA LYS A 332 22.78 -37.05 -38.50
C LYS A 332 23.77 -36.98 -39.67
N TYR A 333 25.08 -36.98 -39.40
CA TYR A 333 26.12 -37.03 -40.42
C TYR A 333 26.71 -38.42 -40.63
N PHE A 334 25.89 -39.47 -40.74
CA PHE A 334 26.32 -40.71 -41.38
C PHE A 334 25.12 -41.48 -41.97
N GLY A 335 25.12 -41.60 -43.30
CA GLY A 335 24.29 -42.56 -44.03
C GLY A 335 23.01 -42.01 -44.64
N GLU A 336 22.99 -41.91 -45.97
CA GLU A 336 21.83 -41.60 -46.80
C GLU A 336 20.60 -42.43 -46.42
N ARG A 337 19.51 -41.76 -46.03
CA ARG A 337 18.15 -42.12 -46.46
C ARG A 337 17.17 -40.98 -46.21
N ARG A 338 16.48 -40.59 -47.29
CA ARG A 338 15.44 -39.56 -47.34
C ARG A 338 14.31 -39.86 -46.34
N TRP A 339 14.16 -38.99 -45.35
CA TRP A 339 12.87 -38.75 -44.70
C TRP A 339 12.52 -37.27 -44.84
N LYS A 340 11.47 -36.99 -45.62
CA LYS A 340 10.81 -35.68 -45.62
C LYS A 340 10.12 -35.53 -44.27
N MET A 341 10.79 -34.91 -43.30
CA MET A 341 10.12 -34.34 -42.14
C MET A 341 9.97 -32.84 -42.36
N PHE A 342 8.76 -32.36 -42.09
CA PHE A 342 8.32 -30.97 -42.20
C PHE A 342 9.37 -30.02 -41.60
N SER A 343 9.98 -29.19 -42.45
CA SER A 343 10.69 -28.01 -41.99
C SER A 343 9.64 -26.99 -41.57
N PHE A 344 9.55 -26.72 -40.27
CA PHE A 344 8.89 -25.51 -39.81
C PHE A 344 9.75 -24.34 -40.29
N SER A 345 9.28 -23.66 -41.33
CA SER A 345 9.94 -22.48 -41.87
C SER A 345 9.92 -21.36 -40.82
N LEU A 346 11.07 -20.69 -40.64
CA LEU A 346 11.30 -19.51 -39.79
C LEU A 346 10.24 -18.37 -39.75
N PRO A 347 9.31 -18.16 -40.71
CA PRO A 347 8.26 -17.14 -40.56
C PRO A 347 7.36 -17.28 -39.32
N SER A 348 7.22 -18.45 -38.70
CA SER A 348 6.34 -18.60 -37.52
C SER A 348 6.92 -17.98 -36.24
N MET A 349 8.24 -17.90 -36.10
CA MET A 349 8.86 -17.24 -34.93
C MET A 349 8.84 -15.70 -35.04
N GLN A 350 8.86 -15.16 -36.26
CA GLN A 350 8.71 -13.71 -36.47
C GLN A 350 7.29 -13.23 -36.19
N LEU A 351 6.28 -14.06 -36.46
CA LEU A 351 4.88 -13.75 -36.15
C LEU A 351 4.61 -13.71 -34.65
N ILE A 352 5.27 -14.59 -33.86
CA ILE A 352 5.18 -14.57 -32.39
C ILE A 352 5.85 -13.31 -31.82
N GLY A 353 7.00 -12.90 -32.36
CA GLY A 353 7.65 -11.64 -31.96
C GLY A 353 6.82 -10.39 -32.30
N LEU A 354 6.06 -10.40 -33.39
CA LEU A 354 5.15 -9.30 -33.75
C LEU A 354 3.84 -9.34 -32.94
N LEU A 355 3.34 -10.52 -32.57
CA LEU A 355 2.17 -10.66 -31.69
C LEU A 355 2.47 -10.20 -30.26
N LEU A 356 3.71 -10.37 -29.80
CA LEU A 356 4.17 -9.97 -28.46
C LEU A 356 4.41 -8.45 -28.32
N LEU A 357 4.55 -7.71 -29.44
CA LEU A 357 4.58 -6.24 -29.43
C LEU A 357 3.17 -5.63 -29.46
N ALA A 358 2.12 -6.44 -29.68
CA ALA A 358 0.73 -6.00 -29.74
C ALA A 358 -0.01 -6.10 -28.40
N THR A 359 0.62 -6.63 -27.35
CA THR A 359 0.11 -6.49 -25.98
C THR A 359 0.48 -5.09 -25.48
N SER A 360 -0.14 -4.07 -26.06
CA SER A 360 -0.25 -2.77 -25.41
C SER A 360 -0.90 -3.02 -24.06
N VAL A 361 -0.21 -2.65 -22.98
CA VAL A 361 -0.83 -2.50 -21.67
C VAL A 361 -1.95 -1.50 -21.87
N GLN A 362 -3.19 -1.98 -22.01
CA GLN A 362 -4.35 -1.10 -21.91
C GLN A 362 -4.37 -0.70 -20.44
N SER A 363 -4.02 0.54 -20.14
CA SER A 363 -4.40 1.11 -18.85
C SER A 363 -5.93 1.03 -18.81
N GLY A 364 -6.45 0.36 -17.79
CA GLY A 364 -7.89 0.28 -17.60
C GLY A 364 -8.38 1.68 -17.24
N THR A 365 -9.29 2.24 -18.03
CA THR A 365 -10.01 3.45 -17.63
C THR A 365 -10.87 3.11 -16.41
N GLU A 366 -10.61 3.77 -15.29
CA GLU A 366 -11.43 3.62 -14.09
C GLU A 366 -12.49 4.72 -14.05
N TYR A 367 -13.75 4.34 -13.86
CA TYR A 367 -14.86 5.28 -13.73
C TYR A 367 -15.29 5.39 -12.27
N VAL A 368 -15.25 6.60 -11.72
CA VAL A 368 -15.70 6.90 -10.36
C VAL A 368 -16.93 7.80 -10.39
N THR A 369 -17.89 7.55 -9.51
CA THR A 369 -19.03 8.42 -9.28
C THR A 369 -19.23 8.65 -7.80
N VAL A 370 -19.27 9.92 -7.42
CA VAL A 370 -19.49 10.36 -6.05
C VAL A 370 -20.82 11.08 -5.96
N ARG A 371 -21.67 10.67 -5.02
CA ARG A 371 -22.92 11.36 -4.73
C ARG A 371 -23.11 11.56 -3.24
N GLY A 372 -23.87 12.60 -2.88
CA GLY A 372 -24.24 12.87 -1.50
C GLY A 372 -24.86 14.24 -1.32
N THR A 373 -25.14 14.60 -0.07
CA THR A 373 -25.70 15.90 0.33
C THR A 373 -24.69 16.65 1.19
N ILE A 374 -24.35 17.88 0.83
CA ILE A 374 -23.50 18.74 1.67
C ILE A 374 -24.37 19.49 2.67
N VAL A 375 -24.05 19.28 3.95
CA VAL A 375 -24.73 19.95 5.07
C VAL A 375 -23.71 20.60 5.99
N CYS A 376 -24.22 21.47 6.84
CA CYS A 376 -23.42 22.15 7.83
C CYS A 376 -24.26 22.40 9.08
N ASP A 377 -23.68 22.09 10.23
CA ASP A 377 -24.37 22.32 11.49
C ASP A 377 -24.34 23.80 11.84
N SER A 378 -25.53 24.38 11.99
CA SER A 378 -25.63 25.71 12.55
C SER A 378 -25.39 25.64 14.05
N ALA A 379 -24.31 26.25 14.53
CA ALA A 379 -24.04 26.38 15.97
C ALA A 379 -25.22 27.04 16.72
N ARG A 380 -26.00 27.86 16.02
CA ARG A 380 -27.16 28.56 16.59
C ARG A 380 -28.39 27.66 16.77
N TYR A 381 -28.46 26.52 16.07
CA TYR A 381 -29.57 25.56 16.13
C TYR A 381 -29.14 24.14 16.54
N LYS A 382 -27.93 24.00 17.12
CA LYS A 382 -27.40 22.70 17.57
C LYS A 382 -28.35 21.96 18.50
N HIS A 383 -29.16 22.69 19.30
CA HIS A 383 -30.16 22.11 20.20
C HIS A 383 -31.40 21.53 19.50
N PHE A 384 -31.65 21.88 18.23
CA PHE A 384 -32.80 21.41 17.47
C PHE A 384 -32.45 20.29 16.46
N GLY A 385 -31.18 19.88 16.39
CA GLY A 385 -30.74 18.87 15.41
C GLY A 385 -30.90 19.33 13.96
N ALA A 386 -31.07 20.63 13.71
CA ALA A 386 -31.29 21.16 12.37
C ALA A 386 -29.94 21.38 11.66
N SER A 387 -29.70 20.59 10.60
CA SER A 387 -28.59 20.82 9.67
C SER A 387 -29.02 21.81 8.59
N THR A 388 -28.13 22.73 8.22
CA THR A 388 -28.35 23.67 7.11
C THR A 388 -27.81 23.03 5.83
N LEU A 389 -28.65 22.92 4.81
CA LEU A 389 -28.26 22.46 3.48
C LEU A 389 -27.40 23.53 2.81
N LEU A 390 -26.38 23.13 2.05
CA LEU A 390 -25.47 24.05 1.38
C LEU A 390 -25.66 24.01 -0.14
N PRO A 391 -26.61 24.78 -0.69
CA PRO A 391 -26.77 24.92 -2.12
C PRO A 391 -25.63 25.74 -2.73
N HIS A 392 -25.35 25.45 -4.01
CA HIS A 392 -24.36 26.16 -4.82
C HIS A 392 -22.91 26.06 -4.32
N ALA A 393 -22.55 25.00 -3.59
CA ALA A 393 -21.17 24.66 -3.28
C ALA A 393 -20.50 24.04 -4.53
N ASN A 394 -19.30 24.49 -4.88
CA ASN A 394 -18.55 23.95 -6.00
C ASN A 394 -17.77 22.72 -5.53
N ILE A 395 -17.92 21.60 -6.22
CA ILE A 395 -17.27 20.33 -5.88
C ILE A 395 -16.40 19.93 -7.05
N GLN A 396 -15.13 19.65 -6.77
CA GLN A 396 -14.20 19.09 -7.73
C GLN A 396 -13.93 17.64 -7.37
N LEU A 397 -14.02 16.76 -8.35
CA LEU A 397 -13.49 15.41 -8.26
C LEU A 397 -12.07 15.45 -8.83
N LYS A 398 -11.10 15.04 -8.01
CA LYS A 398 -9.69 15.06 -8.36
C LYS A 398 -9.05 13.69 -8.20
N GLU A 399 -7.99 13.50 -8.95
CA GLU A 399 -7.05 12.41 -8.81
C GLU A 399 -5.89 12.86 -7.92
N HIS A 400 -5.39 11.96 -7.07
CA HIS A 400 -4.21 12.22 -6.28
C HIS A 400 -2.99 11.62 -6.96
N ASP A 401 -2.15 12.48 -7.51
CA ASP A 401 -0.92 12.03 -8.16
C ASP A 401 0.18 11.89 -7.12
N THR A 402 1.02 10.87 -7.26
CA THR A 402 2.25 10.79 -6.46
C THR A 402 3.25 11.83 -6.98
N TRP A 403 3.83 12.61 -6.07
CA TRP A 403 4.80 13.67 -6.34
C TRP A 403 5.83 13.25 -7.41
N PRO A 404 6.15 14.09 -8.42
CA PRO A 404 6.05 15.56 -8.44
C PRO A 404 4.82 16.15 -9.15
N PHE A 405 3.80 15.35 -9.44
CA PHE A 405 2.64 15.82 -10.20
C PHE A 405 1.61 16.52 -9.29
N THR A 406 0.79 17.37 -9.88
CA THR A 406 -0.23 18.16 -9.18
C THR A 406 -1.58 17.51 -9.39
N ASP A 407 -2.28 17.15 -8.31
CA ASP A 407 -3.63 16.56 -8.32
C ASP A 407 -4.52 17.09 -9.46
N ASP A 408 -4.80 16.23 -10.45
CA ASP A 408 -5.56 16.59 -11.64
C ASP A 408 -7.07 16.73 -11.35
N VAL A 409 -7.70 17.74 -11.93
CA VAL A 409 -9.17 17.92 -11.85
C VAL A 409 -9.84 17.09 -12.91
N ILE A 410 -10.44 15.99 -12.50
CA ILE A 410 -11.16 15.07 -13.40
C ILE A 410 -12.50 15.69 -13.82
N ASN A 411 -13.29 16.18 -12.86
CA ASN A 411 -14.57 16.81 -13.15
C ASN A 411 -14.95 17.84 -12.07
N THR A 412 -15.95 18.68 -12.36
CA THR A 412 -16.52 19.65 -11.44
C THR A 412 -18.06 19.61 -11.48
N THR A 413 -18.69 19.82 -10.33
CA THR A 413 -20.16 19.96 -10.22
C THR A 413 -20.51 21.02 -9.18
N ILE A 414 -21.79 21.35 -9.07
CA ILE A 414 -22.30 22.30 -8.10
C ILE A 414 -23.46 21.65 -7.36
N THR A 415 -23.55 21.80 -6.04
CA THR A 415 -24.70 21.31 -5.28
C THR A 415 -25.99 22.01 -5.69
N ASP A 416 -27.09 21.26 -5.74
CA ASP A 416 -28.42 21.78 -6.05
C ASP A 416 -29.03 22.57 -4.87
N THR A 417 -30.31 22.96 -4.98
CA THR A 417 -31.00 23.71 -3.91
C THR A 417 -31.13 22.96 -2.59
N ASN A 418 -31.02 21.63 -2.60
CA ASN A 418 -31.06 20.77 -1.42
C ASN A 418 -29.65 20.44 -0.89
N GLY A 419 -28.60 20.98 -1.52
CA GLY A 419 -27.23 20.61 -1.18
C GLY A 419 -26.80 19.25 -1.76
N ASP A 420 -27.63 18.63 -2.60
CA ASP A 420 -27.33 17.34 -3.22
C ASP A 420 -26.38 17.52 -4.40
N PHE A 421 -25.50 16.54 -4.61
CA PHE A 421 -24.61 16.49 -5.75
C PHE A 421 -24.42 15.07 -6.27
N ASN A 422 -24.08 14.99 -7.56
CA ASN A 422 -23.65 13.78 -8.25
C ASN A 422 -22.55 14.19 -9.24
N ILE A 423 -21.37 13.61 -9.10
CA ILE A 423 -20.19 13.88 -9.94
C ILE A 423 -19.60 12.56 -10.42
N THR A 424 -19.40 12.44 -11.73
CA THR A 424 -18.80 11.26 -12.38
C THR A 424 -17.54 11.68 -13.11
N GLY A 425 -16.48 10.90 -13.01
CA GLY A 425 -15.23 11.14 -13.73
C GLY A 425 -14.54 9.83 -14.09
N SER A 426 -13.50 9.91 -14.92
CA SER A 426 -12.64 8.78 -15.24
C SER A 426 -11.19 9.19 -15.29
N SER A 427 -10.30 8.26 -14.93
CA SER A 427 -8.85 8.39 -15.11
C SER A 427 -8.30 7.17 -15.86
N ASP A 428 -7.25 7.40 -16.65
CA ASP A 428 -6.56 6.42 -17.48
C ASP A 428 -5.14 6.10 -16.96
N GLU A 429 -4.82 6.48 -15.71
CA GLU A 429 -3.47 6.25 -15.18
C GLU A 429 -3.19 4.78 -14.86
N SER A 430 -1.95 4.37 -15.11
CA SER A 430 -1.50 2.98 -15.00
C SER A 430 -1.21 2.53 -13.56
N TRP A 431 -1.32 3.42 -12.56
CA TRP A 431 -0.73 3.25 -11.23
C TRP A 431 -1.73 3.50 -10.09
N GLY A 432 -2.91 2.88 -10.13
CA GLY A 432 -3.85 2.83 -9.00
C GLY A 432 -4.37 4.22 -8.59
N ASN A 433 -5.52 4.61 -9.13
CA ASN A 433 -6.00 5.98 -9.01
C ASN A 433 -6.60 6.23 -7.63
N LYS A 434 -6.01 7.16 -6.88
CA LYS A 434 -6.58 7.61 -5.60
C LYS A 434 -7.45 8.82 -5.82
N PHE A 435 -8.77 8.65 -5.77
CA PHE A 435 -9.71 9.74 -5.99
C PHE A 435 -10.03 10.49 -4.70
N PHE A 436 -10.30 11.79 -4.81
CA PHE A 436 -10.87 12.58 -3.72
C PHE A 436 -11.80 13.67 -4.23
N ILE A 437 -12.66 14.18 -3.36
CA ILE A 437 -13.44 15.38 -3.63
C ILE A 437 -12.87 16.59 -2.88
N GLU A 438 -12.84 17.73 -3.55
CA GLU A 438 -12.52 19.03 -2.97
C GLU A 438 -13.75 19.93 -3.06
N ILE A 439 -14.27 20.34 -1.90
CA ILE A 439 -15.44 21.19 -1.80
C ILE A 439 -14.97 22.63 -1.59
N LYS A 440 -15.31 23.50 -2.54
CA LYS A 440 -15.00 24.93 -2.54
C LYS A 440 -16.26 25.73 -2.20
N ILE A 441 -16.15 26.52 -1.14
CA ILE A 441 -17.27 27.31 -0.64
C ILE A 441 -16.89 28.79 -0.66
N PRO A 442 -17.59 29.61 -1.45
CA PRO A 442 -17.36 31.04 -1.44
C PRO A 442 -17.79 31.64 -0.09
N CYS A 443 -16.87 32.36 0.55
CA CYS A 443 -17.13 33.03 1.83
C CYS A 443 -18.16 34.17 1.74
N TRP A 444 -18.42 34.70 0.54
CA TRP A 444 -19.41 35.75 0.31
C TRP A 444 -20.85 35.25 0.16
N ASN A 445 -21.08 33.93 0.03
CA ASN A 445 -22.43 33.38 -0.11
C ASN A 445 -23.20 33.51 1.22
N PRO A 446 -24.41 34.11 1.23
CA PRO A 446 -25.20 34.32 2.46
C PRO A 446 -25.58 33.02 3.17
N VAL A 447 -25.67 31.90 2.45
CA VAL A 447 -25.90 30.57 3.05
C VAL A 447 -24.68 30.12 3.84
N THR A 448 -23.46 30.38 3.34
CA THR A 448 -22.21 30.12 4.07
C THR A 448 -22.15 30.89 5.39
N ALA A 449 -22.73 32.09 5.45
CA ALA A 449 -22.78 32.87 6.70
C ALA A 449 -23.66 32.22 7.79
N MET A 450 -24.57 31.31 7.42
CA MET A 450 -25.40 30.55 8.37
C MET A 450 -24.60 29.41 9.05
N CYS A 451 -23.49 29.01 8.45
CA CYS A 451 -22.51 28.06 8.98
C CYS A 451 -21.53 28.75 9.92
N HIS A 452 -21.83 28.78 11.22
CA HIS A 452 -21.03 29.59 12.16
C HIS A 452 -19.53 29.31 12.12
N HIS A 453 -19.11 28.04 12.02
CA HIS A 453 -17.68 27.70 11.95
C HIS A 453 -17.04 28.11 10.61
N VAL A 454 -17.74 27.89 9.50
CA VAL A 454 -17.24 28.31 8.17
C VAL A 454 -17.17 29.84 8.11
N ALA A 455 -18.19 30.53 8.64
CA ALA A 455 -18.21 31.98 8.76
C ALA A 455 -17.07 32.54 9.63
N GLN A 456 -16.67 31.84 10.69
CA GLN A 456 -15.50 32.21 11.50
C GLN A 456 -14.19 32.04 10.73
N MET A 457 -14.07 31.04 9.87
CA MET A 457 -12.89 30.86 9.02
C MET A 457 -12.87 31.85 7.83
N CYS A 458 -14.05 32.24 7.37
CA CYS A 458 -14.29 33.27 6.36
C CYS A 458 -14.14 34.71 6.92
N THR A 459 -13.02 35.02 7.56
CA THR A 459 -12.75 36.36 8.12
C THR A 459 -12.68 37.45 7.05
N ASN A 460 -12.32 37.10 5.82
CA ASN A 460 -12.29 37.99 4.66
C ASN A 460 -13.24 37.45 3.58
N ARG A 461 -14.15 38.31 3.10
CA ARG A 461 -15.18 37.96 2.10
C ARG A 461 -14.60 37.54 0.75
N ASN A 462 -13.33 37.85 0.50
CA ASN A 462 -12.63 37.48 -0.72
C ASN A 462 -11.94 36.10 -0.64
N CYS A 463 -12.02 35.40 0.50
CA CYS A 463 -11.42 34.09 0.63
C CYS A 463 -12.37 32.97 0.17
N GLU A 464 -11.79 31.82 -0.16
CA GLU A 464 -12.48 30.57 -0.42
C GLU A 464 -12.10 29.56 0.67
N TYR A 465 -13.10 28.81 1.11
CA TYR A 465 -12.91 27.73 2.08
C TYR A 465 -12.92 26.38 1.36
N PHE A 466 -11.91 25.56 1.64
CA PHE A 466 -11.69 24.28 0.99
C PHE A 466 -11.79 23.15 2.01
N VAL A 467 -12.48 22.08 1.62
CA VAL A 467 -12.51 20.82 2.37
C VAL A 467 -12.15 19.67 1.43
N LYS A 468 -11.08 18.95 1.76
CA LYS A 468 -10.65 17.75 1.04
C LYS A 468 -11.23 16.51 1.72
N LYS A 469 -11.81 15.61 0.91
CA LYS A 469 -12.29 14.31 1.36
C LYS A 469 -11.89 13.20 0.40
N SER A 470 -10.98 12.34 0.83
CA SER A 470 -10.58 11.12 0.16
C SER A 470 -11.76 10.17 0.01
N ILE A 471 -11.84 9.56 -1.17
CA ILE A 471 -12.78 8.50 -1.49
C ILE A 471 -12.09 7.20 -1.06
N PRO A 472 -12.74 6.36 -0.23
CA PRO A 472 -12.14 5.09 0.19
C PRO A 472 -12.04 4.14 -0.99
N ASP A 473 -11.01 3.29 -0.99
CA ASP A 473 -10.78 2.28 -2.03
C ASP A 473 -11.90 1.22 -2.05
N GLU A 474 -12.57 1.01 -0.91
CA GLU A 474 -13.75 0.12 -0.77
C GLU A 474 -15.02 0.75 -1.37
N MET A 475 -15.18 0.69 -2.69
CA MET A 475 -16.37 1.15 -3.40
C MET A 475 -17.29 0.00 -3.86
N LYS A 476 -18.58 0.29 -3.99
CA LYS A 476 -19.53 -0.64 -4.59
C LYS A 476 -19.43 -0.53 -6.11
N TYR A 477 -19.29 -1.67 -6.78
CA TYR A 477 -19.40 -1.78 -8.22
C TYR A 477 -20.88 -2.01 -8.58
N GLU A 478 -21.46 -1.11 -9.38
CA GLU A 478 -22.75 -1.37 -10.02
C GLU A 478 -22.49 -1.82 -11.47
N GLU A 479 -22.75 -3.11 -11.75
CA GLU A 479 -22.74 -3.66 -13.10
C GLU A 479 -24.02 -3.26 -13.86
N GLU A 480 -24.22 -1.98 -14.15
CA GLU A 480 -25.36 -1.58 -14.99
C GLU A 480 -25.04 -1.61 -16.49
N THR A 481 -23.77 -1.57 -16.91
CA THR A 481 -23.41 -1.40 -18.33
C THR A 481 -22.05 -1.99 -18.75
N ASN A 482 -21.69 -3.25 -18.45
CA ASN A 482 -20.39 -3.88 -18.85
C ASN A 482 -19.10 -3.09 -18.52
N GLU A 483 -19.21 -1.96 -17.85
CA GLU A 483 -18.13 -1.08 -17.40
C GLU A 483 -18.17 -1.11 -15.88
N ALA A 484 -17.07 -1.50 -15.27
CA ALA A 484 -16.94 -1.49 -13.81
C ALA A 484 -16.93 -0.03 -13.34
N LYS A 485 -18.09 0.43 -12.85
CA LYS A 485 -18.25 1.79 -12.35
C LYS A 485 -18.23 1.77 -10.82
N MET A 486 -17.27 2.46 -10.23
CA MET A 486 -17.16 2.62 -8.79
C MET A 486 -18.11 3.73 -8.32
N ILE A 487 -19.03 3.39 -7.40
CA ILE A 487 -19.98 4.35 -6.86
C ILE A 487 -19.72 4.54 -5.37
N TYR A 488 -19.38 5.78 -5.00
CA TYR A 488 -19.22 6.22 -3.62
C TYR A 488 -20.37 7.16 -3.21
N ASP A 489 -21.22 6.66 -2.31
CA ASP A 489 -22.34 7.42 -1.76
C ASP A 489 -22.00 7.92 -0.35
N ILE A 490 -21.65 9.20 -0.25
CA ILE A 490 -21.30 9.86 1.02
C ILE A 490 -22.55 10.04 1.90
N ARG A 491 -23.75 9.90 1.34
CA ARG A 491 -25.05 10.23 1.94
C ARG A 491 -25.12 11.68 2.41
N VAL A 492 -24.54 11.99 3.56
CA VAL A 492 -24.56 13.31 4.20
C VAL A 492 -23.15 13.70 4.62
N PHE A 493 -22.57 14.70 3.96
CA PHE A 493 -21.27 15.26 4.29
C PHE A 493 -21.43 16.53 5.12
N ASN A 494 -21.18 16.42 6.43
CA ASN A 494 -21.22 17.55 7.34
C ASN A 494 -19.85 18.25 7.38
N LEU A 495 -19.72 19.45 6.83
CA LEU A 495 -18.44 20.16 6.72
C LEU A 495 -17.69 20.38 8.04
N ILE A 496 -18.40 20.39 9.17
CA ILE A 496 -17.81 20.69 10.48
C ILE A 496 -17.44 19.40 11.21
N ASN A 497 -18.33 18.41 11.21
CA ASN A 497 -18.16 17.19 12.00
C ASN A 497 -17.61 16.01 11.20
N SER A 498 -17.59 16.08 9.86
CA SER A 498 -17.00 15.01 9.07
C SER A 498 -15.50 14.94 9.32
N LYS A 499 -14.96 13.71 9.38
CA LYS A 499 -13.53 13.46 9.26
C LYS A 499 -13.11 13.81 7.83
N ALA A 500 -12.95 15.11 7.59
CA ALA A 500 -12.28 15.63 6.42
C ALA A 500 -10.78 15.40 6.60
N ASP A 501 -10.09 15.10 5.51
CA ASP A 501 -8.67 14.80 5.56
C ASP A 501 -7.88 16.11 5.70
N GLU A 502 -8.35 17.17 5.03
CA GLU A 502 -7.76 18.51 5.13
C GLU A 502 -8.83 19.61 5.10
N ARG A 503 -8.54 20.72 5.79
CA ARG A 503 -9.35 21.95 5.79
C ARG A 503 -8.42 23.14 5.72
N TYR A 504 -8.63 24.01 4.73
CA TYR A 504 -7.81 25.21 4.57
C TYR A 504 -8.62 26.35 3.95
N SER A 505 -8.17 27.58 4.15
CA SER A 505 -8.73 28.78 3.53
C SER A 505 -7.66 29.43 2.66
N MET A 506 -7.98 29.71 1.39
CA MET A 506 -7.12 30.52 0.53
C MET A 506 -7.75 31.89 0.33
N CYS A 507 -6.93 32.92 0.46
CA CYS A 507 -7.29 34.29 0.13
C CYS A 507 -6.38 34.75 -1.01
N PRO A 508 -6.91 35.47 -2.02
CA PRO A 508 -6.11 36.03 -3.10
C PRO A 508 -5.09 37.07 -2.62
#